data_AF-A0A7S0LT24-F1
#
_entry.id   AF-A0A7S0LT24-F1
#
_cell.length_a   1.000
_cell.length_b   1.000
_cell.length_c   1.000
_cell.angle_alpha   90.00
_cell.angle_beta   90.00
_cell.angle_gamma   90.00
#
_symmetry.space_group_name_H-M   'P 1'
#
loop_
_entity.id
_entity.type
_entity.pdbx_description
1 polymer ?
#
loop_
_entity_poly.entity_id
_entity_poly.type
_entity_poly.pdbx_seq_one_letter_code
_entity_poly.pdbx_strand_id
1 'polypeptide(L)'
;IFGEFRTGKTQLCHTLCVTCQLPLEQGGAEGKAMYVDTEGTFRPERLVEIAEKYGLNGQDVLDNVSYARAYNSEHQLNLMIEAAGMMADSRYGLIIIDSATGLYRTDYSGRGELSARQMHLAKFLRVLSKLAAQFGVACLITNQVVADPGGGSMFGDNKKP
;
A
#
# COMPACT_ATOMS: atom_id res chain seq x y z
N ILE A 1 3.16 -6.64 3.39
CA ILE A 1 3.80 -6.61 4.74
C ILE A 1 2.70 -6.44 5.79
N PHE A 2 2.72 -7.23 6.86
CA PHE A 2 1.72 -7.12 7.92
C PHE A 2 2.35 -7.08 9.31
N GLY A 3 1.61 -6.54 10.28
CA GLY A 3 2.03 -6.49 11.69
C GLY A 3 1.22 -5.47 12.48
N GLU A 4 1.43 -5.44 13.80
CA GLU A 4 0.74 -4.52 14.71
C GLU A 4 1.03 -3.04 14.40
N PHE A 5 0.25 -2.14 15.00
CA PHE A 5 0.53 -0.71 14.89
C PHE A 5 1.96 -0.38 15.39
N ARG A 6 2.60 0.62 14.78
CA ARG A 6 3.99 1.05 15.09
C ARG A 6 5.12 0.05 14.85
N THR A 7 4.90 -1.03 14.08
CA THR A 7 5.97 -1.96 13.69
C THR A 7 6.83 -1.53 12.48
N GLY A 8 6.73 -0.26 12.05
CA GLY A 8 7.57 0.29 10.98
C GLY A 8 7.07 0.09 9.54
N LYS A 9 5.86 -0.45 9.32
CA LYS A 9 5.29 -0.66 7.97
C LYS A 9 5.26 0.61 7.11
N THR A 10 4.69 1.69 7.65
CA THR A 10 4.63 3.00 6.96
C THR A 10 6.03 3.59 6.76
N GLN A 11 6.94 3.40 7.71
CA GLN A 11 8.33 3.87 7.56
C GLN A 11 9.02 3.19 6.38
N LEU A 12 8.85 1.87 6.23
CA LEU A 12 9.35 1.14 5.08
C LEU A 12 8.72 1.62 3.77
N CYS A 13 7.43 1.94 3.77
CA CYS A 13 6.77 2.51 2.60
C CYS A 13 7.37 3.86 2.19
N HIS A 14 7.60 4.78 3.15
CA HIS A 14 8.28 6.04 2.88
C HIS A 14 9.69 5.85 2.33
N THR A 15 10.47 4.92 2.89
CA THR A 15 11.80 4.62 2.38
C THR A 15 11.74 4.14 0.92
N LEU A 16 10.83 3.21 0.61
CA LEU A 16 10.71 2.66 -0.74
C LEU A 16 10.21 3.70 -1.76
N CYS A 17 9.36 4.66 -1.36
CA CYS A 17 8.99 5.78 -2.21
C CYS A 17 10.19 6.58 -2.70
N VAL A 18 11.23 6.72 -1.87
CA VAL A 18 12.46 7.43 -2.24
C VAL A 18 13.39 6.50 -3.01
N THR A 19 13.68 5.31 -2.48
CA THR A 19 14.70 4.44 -3.08
C THR A 19 14.29 3.86 -4.43
N CYS A 20 12.99 3.74 -4.73
CA CYS A 20 12.56 3.31 -6.07
C CYS A 20 12.90 4.31 -7.18
N GLN A 21 13.19 5.57 -6.84
CA GLN A 21 13.58 6.60 -7.79
C GLN A 21 15.07 6.53 -8.15
N LEU A 22 15.87 5.80 -7.38
CA LEU A 22 17.31 5.65 -7.64
C LEU A 22 17.57 4.89 -8.95
N PRO A 23 18.76 5.09 -9.54
CA PRO A 23 19.27 4.27 -10.65
C PRO A 23 19.22 2.76 -10.36
N LEU A 24 19.04 1.95 -11.40
CA LEU A 24 19.01 0.48 -11.27
C LEU A 24 20.32 -0.06 -10.67
N GLU A 25 21.46 0.54 -11.02
CA GLU A 25 22.79 0.20 -10.49
C GLU A 25 22.94 0.48 -8.98
N GLN A 26 22.07 1.31 -8.40
CA GLN A 26 22.02 1.60 -6.97
C GLN A 26 20.88 0.82 -6.26
N GLY A 27 20.26 -0.13 -6.97
CA GLY A 27 19.17 -0.95 -6.44
C GLY A 27 17.80 -0.26 -6.45
N GLY A 28 17.66 0.86 -7.17
CA GLY A 28 16.38 1.52 -7.39
C GLY A 28 15.61 0.92 -8.56
N ALA A 29 14.58 1.64 -9.00
CA ALA A 29 13.75 1.24 -10.13
C ALA A 29 13.73 2.29 -11.24
N GLU A 30 14.42 3.44 -11.11
CA GLU A 30 14.38 4.59 -12.03
C GLU A 30 12.96 5.08 -12.37
N GLY A 31 12.04 4.96 -11.42
CA GLY A 31 10.62 5.22 -11.64
C GLY A 31 9.98 6.03 -10.54
N LYS A 32 8.86 6.67 -10.87
CA LYS A 32 8.00 7.35 -9.91
C LYS A 32 7.39 6.36 -8.91
N ALA A 33 6.97 6.89 -7.76
CA ALA A 33 6.21 6.14 -6.78
C ALA A 33 4.74 6.60 -6.76
N MET A 34 3.83 5.66 -6.56
CA MET A 34 2.44 5.96 -6.23
C MET A 34 2.13 5.50 -4.82
N TYR A 35 1.51 6.36 -4.03
CA TYR A 35 1.14 6.09 -2.64
C TYR A 35 -0.36 6.30 -2.45
N VAL A 36 -1.08 5.21 -2.19
CA VAL A 36 -2.49 5.22 -1.82
C VAL A 36 -2.61 5.03 -0.31
N ASP A 37 -3.06 6.08 0.36
CA ASP A 37 -3.20 6.14 1.81
C ASP A 37 -4.67 5.96 2.21
N THR A 38 -4.94 5.02 3.11
CA THR A 38 -6.28 4.77 3.65
C THR A 38 -6.47 5.32 5.06
N GLU A 39 -5.39 5.64 5.76
CA GLU A 39 -5.39 5.98 7.20
C GLU A 39 -4.87 7.39 7.50
N GLY A 40 -4.31 8.08 6.51
CA GLY A 40 -3.68 9.39 6.69
C GLY A 40 -2.31 9.30 7.36
N THR A 41 -1.55 8.25 7.08
CA THR A 41 -0.21 7.99 7.63
C THR A 41 0.93 8.60 6.82
N PHE A 42 0.66 9.04 5.58
CA PHE A 42 1.67 9.63 4.71
C PHE A 42 2.22 10.96 5.27
N ARG A 43 3.55 11.12 5.27
CA ARG A 43 4.23 12.34 5.76
C ARG A 43 5.29 12.78 4.72
N PRO A 44 5.01 13.79 3.88
CA PRO A 44 5.95 14.26 2.86
C PRO A 44 7.31 14.67 3.43
N GLU A 45 7.34 15.26 4.62
CA GLU A 45 8.55 15.70 5.30
C GLU A 45 9.49 14.51 5.53
N ARG A 46 8.92 13.33 5.78
CA ARG A 46 9.69 12.09 5.96
C ARG A 46 10.38 11.65 4.67
N LEU A 47 9.81 11.91 3.50
CA LEU A 47 10.47 11.60 2.22
C LEU A 47 11.67 12.50 2.01
N VAL A 48 11.56 13.79 2.35
CA VAL A 48 12.68 14.76 2.26
C VAL A 48 13.85 14.32 3.15
N GLU A 49 13.58 13.96 4.41
CA GLU A 49 14.61 13.45 5.33
C GLU A 49 15.30 12.17 4.82
N ILE A 50 14.57 11.32 4.09
CA ILE A 50 15.14 10.09 3.51
C ILE A 50 15.93 10.43 2.25
N ALA A 51 15.42 11.33 1.39
CA ALA A 51 16.09 11.80 0.18
C ALA A 51 17.48 12.35 0.49
N GLU A 52 17.61 13.17 1.55
CA GLU A 52 18.89 13.70 2.01
C GLU A 52 19.91 12.60 2.31
N LYS A 53 19.49 11.48 2.90
CA LYS A 53 20.39 10.34 3.19
C LYS A 53 20.91 9.64 1.94
N TYR A 54 20.16 9.72 0.85
CA TYR A 54 20.55 9.16 -0.46
C TYR A 54 21.17 10.22 -1.38
N GLY A 55 21.39 11.45 -0.89
CA GLY A 55 21.96 12.54 -1.69
C GLY A 55 21.03 13.05 -2.80
N LEU A 56 19.72 12.83 -2.67
CA LEU A 56 18.71 13.28 -3.63
C LEU A 56 18.14 14.65 -3.24
N ASN A 57 17.68 15.42 -4.23
CA ASN A 57 16.92 16.63 -3.97
C ASN A 57 15.51 16.27 -3.46
N GLY A 58 15.14 16.81 -2.30
CA GLY A 58 13.85 16.50 -1.68
C GLY A 58 12.64 16.93 -2.52
N GLN A 59 12.70 18.06 -3.22
CA GLN A 59 11.60 18.54 -4.05
C GLN A 59 11.40 17.65 -5.28
N ASP A 60 12.48 17.28 -5.96
CA ASP A 60 12.41 16.37 -7.12
C ASP A 60 11.85 15.00 -6.69
N VAL A 61 12.22 14.52 -5.51
CA VAL A 61 11.67 13.28 -4.93
C VAL A 61 10.17 13.40 -4.70
N LEU A 62 9.70 14.52 -4.12
CA LEU A 62 8.28 14.75 -3.87
C LEU A 62 7.47 14.86 -5.17
N ASP A 63 8.00 15.55 -6.19
CA ASP A 63 7.35 15.70 -7.50
C ASP A 63 7.19 14.34 -8.23
N ASN A 64 8.04 13.38 -7.90
CA ASN A 64 7.99 12.00 -8.39
C ASN A 64 7.14 11.05 -7.54
N VAL A 65 6.46 11.53 -6.49
CA VAL A 65 5.51 10.74 -5.71
C VAL A 65 4.08 11.22 -5.94
N SER A 66 3.29 10.39 -6.61
CA SER A 66 1.84 10.60 -6.73
C SER A 66 1.13 10.09 -5.49
N TYR A 67 0.50 10.99 -4.74
CA TYR A 67 -0.24 10.66 -3.52
C TYR A 67 -1.75 10.74 -3.75
N ALA A 68 -2.49 9.74 -3.26
CA ALA A 68 -3.94 9.75 -3.24
C ALA A 68 -4.46 9.21 -1.89
N ARG A 69 -5.53 9.82 -1.36
CA ARG A 69 -6.21 9.35 -0.16
C ARG A 69 -7.50 8.63 -0.52
N ALA A 70 -7.60 7.36 -0.15
CA ALA A 70 -8.84 6.60 -0.27
C ALA A 70 -9.71 6.81 0.97
N TYR A 71 -11.00 7.03 0.75
CA TYR A 71 -11.97 7.32 1.82
C TYR A 71 -12.95 6.17 2.09
N ASN A 72 -13.08 5.24 1.15
CA ASN A 72 -13.86 4.01 1.27
C ASN A 72 -13.33 2.95 0.27
N SER A 73 -13.78 1.72 0.41
CA SER A 73 -13.33 0.56 -0.37
C SER A 73 -13.61 0.70 -1.88
N GLU A 74 -14.71 1.32 -2.27
CA GLU A 74 -15.03 1.59 -3.69
C GLU A 74 -14.08 2.63 -4.29
N HIS A 75 -13.84 3.74 -3.58
CA HIS A 75 -12.89 4.77 -3.98
C HIS A 75 -11.48 4.19 -4.09
N GLN A 76 -11.08 3.33 -3.15
CA GLN A 76 -9.80 2.61 -3.22
C GLN A 76 -9.65 1.77 -4.50
N LEU A 77 -10.73 1.15 -4.98
CA LEU A 77 -10.74 0.42 -6.26
C LEU A 77 -10.68 1.38 -7.46
N ASN A 78 -11.43 2.49 -7.43
CA ASN A 78 -11.44 3.48 -8.51
C ASN A 78 -10.07 4.14 -8.70
N LEU A 79 -9.35 4.41 -7.61
CA LEU A 79 -7.97 4.91 -7.66
C LEU A 79 -7.01 3.97 -8.41
N MET A 80 -7.29 2.66 -8.46
CA MET A 80 -6.48 1.73 -9.27
C MET A 80 -6.73 1.90 -10.77
N ILE A 81 -7.92 2.33 -11.16
CA ILE A 81 -8.25 2.62 -12.56
C ILE A 81 -7.54 3.92 -12.97
N GLU A 82 -7.59 4.95 -12.13
CA GLU A 82 -6.86 6.20 -12.33
C GLU A 82 -5.34 5.96 -12.38
N ALA A 83 -4.84 5.09 -11.49
CA ALA A 83 -3.43 4.68 -11.48
C ALA A 83 -2.99 4.07 -12.82
N ALA A 84 -3.85 3.28 -13.46
CA ALA A 84 -3.57 2.71 -14.78
C ALA A 84 -3.35 3.79 -15.84
N GLY A 85 -4.12 4.88 -15.79
CA GLY A 85 -3.95 6.03 -16.68
C GLY A 85 -2.61 6.72 -16.45
N MET A 86 -2.28 7.02 -15.19
CA MET A 86 -0.99 7.64 -14.84
C MET A 86 0.21 6.79 -15.23
N MET A 87 0.11 5.46 -15.07
CA MET A 87 1.16 4.51 -15.46
C MET A 87 1.30 4.32 -16.98
N ALA A 88 0.28 4.70 -17.76
CA ALA A 88 0.38 4.73 -19.22
C ALA A 88 1.19 5.94 -19.70
N ASP A 89 1.10 7.07 -19.00
CA ASP A 89 1.76 8.33 -19.37
C ASP A 89 3.18 8.48 -18.81
N SER A 90 3.46 7.87 -17.66
CA SER A 90 4.73 7.99 -16.95
C SER A 90 5.19 6.64 -16.40
N ARG A 91 6.51 6.47 -16.29
CA ARG A 91 7.09 5.25 -15.72
C ARG A 91 7.02 5.27 -14.20
N TYR A 92 6.27 4.32 -13.63
CA TYR A 92 6.25 4.04 -12.19
C TYR A 92 7.05 2.79 -11.88
N GLY A 93 7.87 2.85 -10.83
CA GLY A 93 8.61 1.70 -10.31
C GLY A 93 7.90 1.02 -9.13
N LEU A 94 7.03 1.76 -8.44
CA LEU A 94 6.40 1.31 -7.20
C LEU A 94 4.97 1.86 -7.05
N ILE A 95 4.05 1.00 -6.63
CA ILE A 95 2.75 1.38 -6.08
C ILE A 95 2.60 0.81 -4.66
N ILE A 96 2.26 1.69 -3.72
CA ILE A 96 2.05 1.38 -2.31
C ILE A 96 0.57 1.57 -1.96
N ILE A 97 0.01 0.59 -1.24
CA ILE A 97 -1.30 0.68 -0.59
C ILE A 97 -1.10 0.57 0.93
N ASP A 98 -1.17 1.69 1.65
CA ASP A 98 -1.03 1.76 3.12
C ASP A 98 -2.33 2.25 3.78
N SER A 99 -3.18 1.42 4.37
CA SER A 99 -3.20 -0.04 4.40
C SER A 99 -4.33 -0.61 3.54
N ALA A 100 -4.13 -1.79 2.93
CA ALA A 100 -5.11 -2.32 1.97
C ALA A 100 -6.45 -2.72 2.61
N THR A 101 -6.46 -3.13 3.88
CA THR A 101 -7.68 -3.65 4.52
C THR A 101 -8.34 -2.68 5.49
N GLY A 102 -7.74 -1.51 5.75
CA GLY A 102 -8.24 -0.54 6.73
C GLY A 102 -9.71 -0.19 6.50
N LEU A 103 -10.05 0.23 5.29
CA LEU A 103 -11.42 0.64 4.89
C LEU A 103 -12.40 -0.55 4.88
N TYR A 104 -11.93 -1.76 4.55
CA TYR A 104 -12.79 -2.95 4.50
C TYR A 104 -13.34 -3.37 5.88
N ARG A 105 -12.73 -2.89 6.98
CA ARG A 105 -13.20 -3.18 8.34
C ARG A 105 -14.40 -2.32 8.72
N THR A 106 -14.47 -1.10 8.20
CA THR A 106 -15.54 -0.15 8.50
C THR A 106 -16.68 -0.30 7.51
N ASP A 107 -16.37 -0.53 6.23
CA ASP A 107 -17.37 -0.59 5.16
C ASP A 107 -18.19 -1.89 5.20
N TYR A 108 -17.61 -2.97 5.73
CA TYR A 108 -18.23 -4.29 5.79
C TYR A 108 -18.20 -4.83 7.23
N SER A 109 -19.26 -4.53 7.97
CA SER A 109 -19.37 -4.91 9.38
C SER A 109 -20.27 -6.13 9.60
N GLY A 110 -19.83 -7.04 10.46
CA GLY A 110 -20.61 -8.22 10.87
C GLY A 110 -20.46 -9.43 9.93
N ARG A 111 -20.96 -10.60 10.39
CA ARG A 111 -20.79 -11.87 9.66
C ARG A 111 -21.56 -11.94 8.33
N GLY A 112 -22.66 -11.20 8.20
CA GLY A 112 -23.48 -11.17 6.98
C GLY A 112 -22.77 -10.53 5.78
N GLU A 113 -21.88 -9.57 6.04
CA GLU A 113 -21.13 -8.84 5.01
C GLU A 113 -19.80 -9.51 4.64
N LEU A 114 -19.47 -10.64 5.27
CA LEU A 114 -18.19 -11.31 5.08
C LEU A 114 -17.98 -11.72 3.62
N SER A 115 -19.00 -12.28 2.98
CA SER A 115 -18.92 -12.69 1.57
C SER A 115 -18.70 -11.49 0.64
N ALA A 116 -19.49 -10.42 0.80
CA ALA A 116 -19.37 -9.18 0.04
C ALA A 116 -17.97 -8.56 0.19
N ARG A 117 -17.47 -8.48 1.43
CA ARG A 117 -16.10 -8.02 1.74
C ARG A 117 -15.04 -8.84 1.01
N GLN A 118 -15.12 -10.17 1.10
CA GLN A 118 -14.13 -11.05 0.46
C GLN A 118 -14.18 -10.93 -1.07
N MET A 119 -15.37 -10.83 -1.67
CA MET A 119 -15.51 -10.64 -3.11
C MET A 119 -14.92 -9.30 -3.57
N HIS A 120 -15.22 -8.21 -2.86
CA HIS A 120 -14.71 -6.89 -3.22
C HIS A 120 -13.18 -6.80 -3.05
N LEU A 121 -12.65 -7.31 -1.93
CA LEU A 121 -11.20 -7.36 -1.70
C LEU A 121 -10.48 -8.20 -2.75
N ALA A 122 -11.04 -9.35 -3.14
CA ALA A 122 -10.49 -10.19 -4.21
C ALA A 122 -10.47 -9.44 -5.55
N LYS A 123 -11.51 -8.68 -5.88
CA LYS A 123 -11.55 -7.84 -7.08
C LYS A 123 -10.46 -6.77 -7.05
N PHE A 124 -10.30 -6.08 -5.92
CA PHE A 124 -9.24 -5.09 -5.72
C PHE A 124 -7.84 -5.68 -5.93
N LEU A 125 -7.54 -6.79 -5.26
CA LEU A 125 -6.24 -7.47 -5.39
C LEU A 125 -5.98 -7.94 -6.83
N ARG A 126 -7.01 -8.44 -7.53
CA ARG A 126 -6.89 -8.83 -8.94
C ARG A 126 -6.56 -7.65 -9.85
N VAL A 127 -7.17 -6.48 -9.63
CA VAL A 127 -6.84 -5.26 -10.37
C VAL A 127 -5.40 -4.85 -10.09
N LEU A 128 -4.98 -4.82 -8.82
CA LEU A 128 -3.62 -4.47 -8.45
C LEU A 128 -2.57 -5.42 -9.04
N SER A 129 -2.80 -6.74 -9.00
CA SER A 129 -1.93 -7.73 -9.64
C SER A 129 -1.86 -7.55 -11.15
N LYS A 130 -2.98 -7.17 -11.79
CA LYS A 130 -3.00 -6.86 -13.22
C LYS A 130 -2.16 -5.62 -13.54
N LEU A 131 -2.25 -4.56 -12.74
CA LEU A 131 -1.40 -3.37 -12.89
C LEU A 131 0.08 -3.73 -12.77
N ALA A 132 0.45 -4.50 -11.75
CA ALA A 132 1.82 -4.99 -11.54
C ALA A 132 2.37 -5.68 -12.80
N ALA A 133 1.61 -6.63 -13.33
CA ALA A 133 2.02 -7.41 -14.50
C ALA A 133 2.04 -6.58 -15.79
N GLN A 134 1.07 -5.69 -15.98
CA GLN A 134 0.92 -4.92 -17.21
C GLN A 134 1.98 -3.82 -17.35
N PHE A 135 2.30 -3.13 -16.26
CA PHE A 135 3.22 -2.00 -16.27
C PHE A 135 4.62 -2.32 -15.74
N GLY A 136 4.85 -3.55 -15.24
CA GLY A 136 6.12 -3.94 -14.64
C GLY A 136 6.43 -3.21 -13.33
N VAL A 137 5.39 -2.80 -12.60
CA VAL A 137 5.51 -2.03 -11.35
C VAL A 137 5.51 -2.96 -10.13
N ALA A 138 6.34 -2.66 -9.14
CA ALA A 138 6.30 -3.37 -7.85
C ALA A 138 5.08 -2.92 -7.04
N CYS A 139 4.32 -3.87 -6.49
CA CYS A 139 3.17 -3.59 -5.63
C CYS A 139 3.49 -3.92 -4.17
N LEU A 140 3.46 -2.91 -3.30
CA LEU A 140 3.57 -3.08 -1.86
C LEU A 140 2.24 -2.81 -1.17
N ILE A 141 1.74 -3.82 -0.46
CA ILE A 141 0.56 -3.68 0.39
C ILE A 141 0.98 -3.73 1.86
N THR A 142 0.47 -2.83 2.68
CA THR A 142 0.52 -2.98 4.13
C THR A 142 -0.82 -3.51 4.67
N ASN A 143 -0.73 -4.25 5.76
CA ASN A 143 -1.90 -4.68 6.51
C ASN A 143 -1.61 -4.56 8.01
N GLN A 144 -2.52 -3.98 8.78
CA GLN A 144 -2.40 -3.98 10.23
C GLN A 144 -2.99 -5.28 10.78
N VAL A 145 -2.29 -5.95 11.70
CA VAL A 145 -2.89 -7.05 12.46
C VAL A 145 -3.46 -6.47 13.75
N VAL A 146 -4.69 -6.83 14.08
CA VAL A 146 -5.32 -6.50 15.36
C VAL A 146 -5.38 -7.80 16.14
N ALA A 147 -5.00 -7.76 17.42
CA ALA A 147 -5.13 -8.92 18.29
C ALA A 147 -6.60 -9.38 18.32
N ASP A 148 -6.83 -10.67 18.17
CA ASP A 148 -8.16 -11.27 18.28
C ASP A 148 -8.60 -11.20 19.76
N PRO A 149 -9.60 -10.38 20.13
CA PRO A 149 -10.09 -10.31 21.50
C PRO A 149 -10.77 -11.62 21.95
N GLY A 150 -11.08 -12.53 21.00
CA GLY A 150 -11.72 -13.82 21.26
C GLY A 150 -10.76 -14.94 21.68
N GLY A 151 -9.44 -14.75 21.59
CA GLY A 151 -8.44 -15.78 21.91
C GLY A 151 -8.32 -16.14 23.40
N GLY A 152 -9.03 -15.44 24.29
CA GLY A 152 -9.04 -15.65 25.74
C GLY A 152 -10.14 -16.57 26.25
N SER A 153 -10.93 -17.24 25.39
CA SER A 153 -12.03 -18.09 25.85
C SER A 153 -12.21 -19.33 24.98
N MET A 154 -11.77 -20.46 25.54
CA MET A 154 -12.24 -21.82 25.30
C MET A 154 -11.58 -22.65 24.18
N PHE A 155 -10.77 -23.60 24.64
CA PHE A 155 -10.61 -24.99 24.15
C PHE A 155 -10.55 -25.26 22.64
N GLY A 156 -9.39 -25.74 22.19
CA GLY A 156 -9.28 -26.44 20.91
C GLY A 156 -7.85 -26.59 20.45
N ASP A 157 -7.15 -27.58 20.99
CA ASP A 157 -5.85 -28.04 20.50
C ASP A 157 -6.00 -28.45 19.02
N ASN A 158 -5.41 -27.67 18.10
CA ASN A 158 -5.42 -27.96 16.66
C ASN A 158 -3.98 -28.08 16.19
N LYS A 159 -3.39 -29.25 16.41
CA LYS A 159 -2.31 -29.74 15.56
C LYS A 159 -2.87 -29.97 14.15
N LYS A 160 -2.28 -29.24 13.22
CA LYS A 160 -2.45 -29.31 11.76
C LYS A 160 -2.20 -30.71 11.21
N PRO A 161 -2.78 -31.02 10.04
CA PRO A 161 -1.99 -31.40 8.87
C PRO A 161 -1.63 -30.18 8.02
#